data_AF-A0A7W3NAX1-F1
#
_entry.id   AF-A0A7W3NAX1-F1
#
_cell.length_a   1.000
_cell.length_b   1.000
_cell.length_c   1.000
_cell.angle_alpha   90.00
_cell.angle_beta   90.00
_cell.angle_gamma   90.00
#
_symmetry.space_group_name_H-M   'P 1'
#
loop_
_entity.id
_entity.type
_entity.pdbx_description
1 polymer ?
#
loop_
_entity_poly.entity_id
_entity_poly.type
_entity_poly.pdbx_seq_one_letter_code
_entity_poly.pdbx_strand_id
1 'polypeptide(L)'
;MATSLGLGAIQITGGASYLSPSIDNNFTTQLIVIIIVTFLFMLSAQTGLNKGIKYLSNINIVLAILLMLFLLFAGPTNFIMDLFVTTIGSYIQNLPSMSFRLSPFDNSTWVQDWTIFYWAWWIAWAPFVGTFIARISRGRTIREFLIGVLAVPTVFGGLWFSVFGGSGVYLDFFKDLPVMDVINNKGTEVALFYVLEQFPFGTFMSIVAICLIATFFITSADSATFVLGMQTTNGDLNPSGSIKLTWGLIQSLTAIILLWTGGLDALQTAAIIAALPFSIVLVLTVFSLMKAFKEEGALKREKKSV
;
A
#
# COMPACT_ATOMS: atom_id res chain seq x y z
N MET A 1 7.78 5.40 3.22
CA MET A 1 7.97 4.10 3.93
C MET A 1 7.50 4.16 5.38
N ALA A 2 7.95 5.13 6.19
CA ALA A 2 7.57 5.24 7.60
C ALA A 2 6.04 5.21 7.86
N THR A 3 5.24 5.91 7.06
CA THR A 3 3.76 5.88 7.15
C THR A 3 3.19 4.47 6.98
N SER A 4 3.66 3.74 5.97
CA SER A 4 3.26 2.35 5.72
C SER A 4 3.75 1.41 6.81
N LEU A 5 4.93 1.70 7.39
CA LEU A 5 5.45 0.99 8.55
C LEU A 5 4.60 1.21 9.82
N GLY A 6 4.12 2.44 10.05
CA GLY A 6 3.22 2.71 11.16
C GLY A 6 1.86 2.05 10.98
N LEU A 7 1.26 2.19 9.79
CA LEU A 7 -0.04 1.60 9.48
C LEU A 7 -0.07 0.07 9.59
N GLY A 8 0.97 -0.61 9.08
CA GLY A 8 1.06 -2.07 9.22
C GLY A 8 1.22 -2.51 10.67
N ALA A 9 1.97 -1.77 11.49
CA ALA A 9 2.10 -2.06 12.92
C ALA A 9 0.76 -1.89 13.65
N ILE A 10 0.04 -0.79 13.42
CA ILE A 10 -1.31 -0.54 13.97
C ILE A 10 -2.26 -1.66 13.56
N GLN A 11 -2.22 -2.10 12.29
CA GLN A 11 -3.12 -3.15 11.81
C GLN A 11 -2.80 -4.54 12.38
N ILE A 12 -1.52 -4.87 12.54
CA ILE A 12 -1.09 -6.13 13.18
C ILE A 12 -1.50 -6.15 14.65
N THR A 13 -1.30 -5.05 15.39
CA THR A 13 -1.71 -4.98 16.81
C THR A 13 -3.21 -4.96 16.96
N GLY A 14 -3.94 -4.28 16.08
CA GLY A 14 -5.40 -4.33 15.99
C GLY A 14 -5.89 -5.78 15.87
N GLY A 15 -5.36 -6.54 14.91
CA GLY A 15 -5.72 -7.96 14.75
C GLY A 15 -5.31 -8.84 15.92
N ALA A 16 -4.11 -8.64 16.47
CA ALA A 16 -3.63 -9.41 17.62
C ALA A 16 -4.50 -9.16 18.87
N SER A 17 -4.87 -7.91 19.13
CA SER A 17 -5.77 -7.54 20.23
C SER A 17 -7.19 -8.07 20.05
N TYR A 18 -7.64 -8.19 18.79
CA TYR A 18 -8.94 -8.75 18.48
C TYR A 18 -9.01 -10.24 18.77
N LEU A 19 -7.96 -10.98 18.41
CA LEU A 19 -7.88 -12.43 18.57
C LEU A 19 -7.51 -12.86 19.99
N SER A 20 -6.76 -12.04 20.71
CA SER A 20 -6.25 -12.35 22.03
C SER A 20 -6.56 -11.21 23.00
N PRO A 21 -7.48 -11.40 23.96
CA PRO A 21 -7.81 -10.41 24.99
C PRO A 21 -6.61 -10.00 25.86
N SER A 22 -5.53 -10.79 25.87
CA SER A 22 -4.31 -10.50 26.63
C SER A 22 -3.36 -9.51 25.94
N ILE A 23 -3.65 -9.10 24.70
CA ILE A 23 -2.81 -8.18 23.93
C ILE A 23 -3.56 -6.85 23.80
N ASP A 24 -3.05 -5.82 24.46
CA ASP A 24 -3.59 -4.48 24.31
C ASP A 24 -3.16 -3.87 22.97
N ASN A 25 -4.05 -3.12 22.32
CA ASN A 25 -3.70 -2.30 21.15
C ASN A 25 -3.21 -0.92 21.61
N ASN A 26 -1.95 -0.85 22.03
CA ASN A 26 -1.32 0.39 22.47
C ASN A 26 0.06 0.58 21.82
N PHE A 27 0.66 1.75 22.06
CA PHE A 27 1.96 2.10 21.49
C PHE A 27 3.06 1.09 21.83
N THR A 28 3.07 0.52 23.03
CA THR A 28 4.09 -0.46 23.45
C THR A 28 4.01 -1.72 22.58
N THR A 29 2.81 -2.22 22.33
CA THR A 29 2.59 -3.40 21.46
C THR A 29 2.99 -3.09 20.03
N GLN A 30 2.66 -1.89 19.53
CA GLN A 30 3.03 -1.45 18.18
C GLN A 30 4.55 -1.32 18.03
N LEU A 31 5.24 -0.79 19.05
CA LEU A 31 6.69 -0.70 19.11
C LEU A 31 7.34 -2.08 19.04
N ILE A 32 6.83 -3.06 19.81
CA ILE A 32 7.32 -4.44 19.77
C ILE A 32 7.17 -5.04 18.36
N VAL A 33 6.02 -4.85 17.72
CA VAL A 33 5.79 -5.31 16.34
C VAL A 33 6.78 -4.67 15.37
N ILE A 34 6.98 -3.35 15.45
CA ILE A 34 7.95 -2.65 14.58
C ILE A 34 9.35 -3.22 14.79
N ILE A 35 9.80 -3.42 16.04
CA ILE A 35 11.13 -3.98 16.34
C ILE A 35 11.29 -5.39 15.75
N ILE A 36 10.29 -6.26 15.97
CA ILE A 36 10.32 -7.64 15.45
C ILE A 36 10.43 -7.64 13.93
N VAL A 37 9.59 -6.86 13.25
CA VAL A 37 9.67 -6.83 11.79
C VAL A 37 10.96 -6.16 11.31
N THR A 38 11.41 -5.11 11.99
CA THR A 38 12.71 -4.48 11.67
C THR A 38 13.81 -5.52 11.64
N PHE A 39 13.86 -6.38 12.65
CA PHE A 39 14.80 -7.48 12.67
C PHE A 39 14.59 -8.46 11.49
N LEU A 40 13.34 -8.89 11.23
CA LEU A 40 13.03 -9.85 10.16
C LEU A 40 13.36 -9.33 8.75
N PHE A 41 12.96 -8.10 8.42
CA PHE A 41 13.26 -7.55 7.11
C PHE A 41 14.74 -7.20 6.96
N MET A 42 15.43 -6.84 8.05
CA MET A 42 16.87 -6.63 8.01
C MET A 42 17.64 -7.91 7.72
N LEU A 43 17.21 -9.05 8.29
CA LEU A 43 17.75 -10.36 7.93
C LEU A 43 17.49 -10.68 6.44
N SER A 44 16.27 -10.43 5.95
CA SER A 44 15.93 -10.59 4.52
C SER A 44 16.84 -9.73 3.63
N ALA A 45 17.00 -8.45 3.96
CA ALA A 45 17.80 -7.50 3.20
C ALA A 45 19.30 -7.89 3.14
N GLN A 46 19.82 -8.59 4.16
CA GLN A 46 21.20 -9.08 4.21
C GLN A 46 21.42 -10.39 3.45
N THR A 47 20.44 -11.31 3.45
CA THR A 47 20.57 -12.65 2.83
C THR A 47 20.55 -12.65 1.29
N GLY A 48 20.40 -11.47 0.66
CA GLY A 48 20.52 -11.29 -0.78
C GLY A 48 19.19 -11.42 -1.52
N LEU A 49 19.02 -10.54 -2.51
CA LEU A 49 17.76 -10.19 -3.17
C LEU A 49 16.99 -11.35 -3.83
N ASN A 50 17.70 -12.39 -4.26
CA ASN A 50 17.14 -13.37 -5.20
C ASN A 50 16.29 -14.47 -4.56
N LYS A 51 16.40 -14.71 -3.24
CA LYS A 51 15.65 -15.79 -2.57
C LYS A 51 14.59 -15.28 -1.60
N GLY A 52 14.97 -14.37 -0.67
CA GLY A 52 14.08 -13.88 0.39
C GLY A 52 12.85 -13.13 -0.15
N ILE A 53 13.09 -12.03 -0.88
CA ILE A 53 12.02 -11.21 -1.47
C ILE A 53 11.13 -12.04 -2.40
N LYS A 54 11.72 -12.90 -3.23
CA LYS A 54 10.96 -13.74 -4.17
C LYS A 54 10.04 -14.71 -3.44
N TYR A 55 10.53 -15.39 -2.41
CA TYR A 55 9.74 -16.36 -1.66
C TYR A 55 8.62 -15.68 -0.86
N LEU A 56 8.95 -14.63 -0.11
CA LEU A 56 7.96 -13.86 0.65
C LEU A 56 6.94 -13.19 -0.27
N SER A 57 7.35 -12.62 -1.41
CA SER A 57 6.42 -12.02 -2.37
C SER A 57 5.47 -13.05 -2.99
N ASN A 58 5.93 -14.28 -3.25
CA ASN A 58 5.05 -15.35 -3.72
C ASN A 58 4.04 -15.76 -2.64
N ILE A 59 4.49 -15.85 -1.37
CA ILE A 59 3.60 -16.08 -0.24
C ILE A 59 2.54 -14.98 -0.14
N ASN A 60 2.93 -13.70 -0.26
CA ASN A 60 1.96 -12.59 -0.22
C ASN A 60 0.86 -12.76 -1.26
N ILE A 61 1.24 -13.09 -2.50
CA ILE A 61 0.28 -13.29 -3.59
C ILE A 61 -0.67 -14.45 -3.26
N VAL A 62 -0.15 -15.59 -2.78
CA VAL A 62 -0.97 -16.75 -2.42
C VAL A 62 -1.92 -16.42 -1.26
N LEU A 63 -1.42 -15.81 -0.19
CA LEU A 63 -2.22 -15.42 0.97
C LEU A 63 -3.28 -14.38 0.62
N ALA A 64 -2.95 -13.38 -0.20
CA ALA A 64 -3.88 -12.36 -0.67
C ALA A 64 -5.00 -12.96 -1.54
N ILE A 65 -4.65 -13.80 -2.51
CA ILE A 65 -5.63 -14.50 -3.35
C ILE A 65 -6.49 -15.43 -2.50
N LEU A 66 -5.90 -16.17 -1.55
CA LEU A 66 -6.62 -17.05 -0.66
C LEU A 66 -7.66 -16.28 0.16
N LEU A 67 -7.29 -15.16 0.80
CA LEU A 67 -8.22 -14.34 1.58
C LEU A 67 -9.32 -13.74 0.71
N MET A 68 -8.96 -13.21 -0.46
CA MET A 68 -9.92 -12.59 -1.37
C MET A 68 -10.91 -13.62 -1.91
N LEU A 69 -10.44 -14.78 -2.37
CA LEU A 69 -11.33 -15.84 -2.87
C LEU A 69 -12.17 -16.44 -1.75
N PHE A 70 -11.59 -16.66 -0.57
CA PHE A 70 -12.33 -17.11 0.60
C PHE A 70 -13.51 -16.17 0.87
N LEU A 71 -13.25 -14.86 1.01
CA LEU A 71 -14.30 -13.92 1.36
C LEU A 71 -15.29 -13.70 0.21
N LEU A 72 -14.85 -13.77 -1.05
CA LEU A 72 -15.72 -13.70 -2.23
C LEU A 72 -16.76 -14.83 -2.24
N PHE A 73 -16.36 -16.06 -1.89
CA PHE A 73 -17.24 -17.24 -1.93
C PHE A 73 -17.97 -17.53 -0.61
N ALA A 74 -17.36 -17.20 0.54
CA ALA A 74 -17.99 -17.32 1.85
C ALA A 74 -18.96 -16.14 2.13
N GLY A 75 -18.71 -15.00 1.49
CA GLY A 75 -19.54 -13.80 1.56
C GLY A 75 -20.70 -13.78 0.57
N PRO A 76 -21.42 -12.67 0.49
CA PRO A 76 -22.56 -12.51 -0.42
C PRO A 76 -22.06 -12.30 -1.87
N THR A 77 -21.63 -13.38 -2.55
CA THR A 77 -20.96 -13.31 -3.87
C THR A 77 -21.73 -12.49 -4.90
N ASN A 78 -23.06 -12.69 -5.02
CA ASN A 78 -23.87 -11.94 -5.98
C ASN A 78 -23.83 -10.43 -5.70
N PHE A 79 -23.99 -10.05 -4.43
CA PHE A 79 -23.89 -8.64 -4.02
C PHE A 79 -22.51 -8.05 -4.31
N ILE A 80 -21.43 -8.78 -4.01
CA ILE A 80 -20.06 -8.33 -4.27
C ILE A 80 -19.83 -8.09 -5.76
N MET A 81 -20.30 -9.00 -6.62
CA MET A 81 -20.15 -8.88 -8.07
C MET A 81 -21.00 -7.73 -8.64
N ASP A 82 -22.24 -7.58 -8.17
CA ASP A 82 -23.11 -6.46 -8.55
C ASP A 82 -22.49 -5.12 -8.13
N LEU A 83 -21.95 -5.06 -6.90
CA LEU A 83 -21.23 -3.89 -6.40
C LEU A 83 -20.01 -3.57 -7.26
N PHE A 84 -19.18 -4.57 -7.59
CA PHE A 84 -17.98 -4.37 -8.41
C PHE A 84 -18.30 -3.76 -9.78
N VAL A 85 -19.28 -4.33 -10.50
CA VAL A 85 -19.69 -3.81 -11.82
C VAL A 85 -20.27 -2.40 -11.69
N THR A 86 -21.11 -2.17 -10.67
CA THR A 86 -21.73 -0.86 -10.42
C THR A 86 -20.69 0.21 -10.06
N THR A 87 -19.73 -0.12 -9.20
CA THR A 87 -18.66 0.79 -8.78
C THR A 87 -17.75 1.16 -9.94
N ILE A 88 -17.46 0.25 -10.88
CA ILE A 88 -16.70 0.58 -12.09
C ILE A 88 -17.44 1.65 -12.91
N GLY A 89 -18.74 1.44 -13.18
CA GLY A 89 -19.55 2.39 -13.94
C GLY A 89 -19.60 3.76 -13.25
N SER A 90 -19.87 3.75 -11.93
CA SER A 90 -19.91 4.96 -11.11
C SER A 90 -18.57 5.68 -11.04
N TYR A 91 -17.45 4.96 -10.94
CA TYR A 91 -16.11 5.54 -10.94
C TYR A 91 -15.84 6.30 -12.23
N ILE A 92 -16.12 5.70 -13.39
CA ILE A 92 -15.93 6.35 -14.70
C ILE A 92 -16.80 7.61 -14.82
N GLN A 93 -18.07 7.53 -14.38
CA GLN A 93 -18.99 8.65 -14.43
C GLN A 93 -18.56 9.82 -13.55
N ASN A 94 -18.04 9.54 -12.35
CA ASN A 94 -17.72 10.55 -11.35
C ASN A 94 -16.26 11.00 -11.37
N LEU A 95 -15.40 10.38 -12.19
CA LEU A 95 -13.97 10.67 -12.23
C LEU A 95 -13.64 12.16 -12.40
N PRO A 96 -14.27 12.92 -13.32
CA PRO A 96 -13.99 14.35 -13.44
C PRO A 96 -14.37 15.12 -12.16
N SER A 97 -15.55 14.85 -11.59
CA SER A 97 -16.01 15.53 -10.37
C SER A 97 -15.09 15.23 -9.18
N MET A 98 -14.70 13.96 -8.99
CA MET A 98 -13.78 13.56 -7.93
C MET A 98 -12.38 14.18 -8.12
N SER A 99 -11.90 14.31 -9.36
CA SER A 99 -10.57 14.87 -9.66
C SER A 99 -10.43 16.34 -9.26
N PHE A 100 -11.53 17.10 -9.29
CA PHE A 100 -11.56 18.53 -8.96
C PHE A 100 -12.32 18.81 -7.66
N ARG A 101 -12.60 17.79 -6.84
CA ARG A 101 -13.35 17.95 -5.61
C ARG A 101 -12.56 18.80 -4.61
N LEU A 102 -13.11 19.96 -4.30
CA LEU A 102 -12.69 20.82 -3.20
C LEU A 102 -13.89 21.06 -2.29
N SER A 103 -13.59 21.45 -1.05
CA SER A 103 -14.58 21.71 -0.01
C SER A 103 -14.53 23.18 0.44
N PRO A 104 -14.87 24.16 -0.43
CA PRO A 104 -14.78 25.58 -0.08
C PRO A 104 -15.97 26.10 0.74
N PHE A 105 -17.08 25.35 0.76
CA PHE A 105 -18.34 25.75 1.41
C PHE A 105 -18.65 24.94 2.68
N ASP A 106 -17.88 23.90 2.94
CA ASP A 106 -17.92 23.02 4.09
C ASP A 106 -16.56 23.07 4.79
N ASN A 107 -16.54 23.26 6.11
CA ASN A 107 -15.31 23.14 6.92
C ASN A 107 -14.86 21.67 7.08
N SER A 108 -15.14 20.83 6.08
CA SER A 108 -14.82 19.41 6.09
C SER A 108 -13.34 19.18 5.78
N THR A 109 -12.68 18.40 6.61
CA THR A 109 -11.32 17.92 6.37
C THR A 109 -11.29 16.69 5.46
N TRP A 110 -12.44 16.20 4.97
CA TRP A 110 -12.53 14.95 4.21
C TRP A 110 -11.59 14.86 3.00
N VAL A 111 -11.47 15.94 2.23
CA VAL A 111 -10.55 15.98 1.07
C VAL A 111 -9.09 15.88 1.52
N GLN A 112 -8.76 16.45 2.69
CA GLN A 112 -7.42 16.44 3.27
C GLN A 112 -7.08 15.04 3.80
N ASP A 113 -7.96 14.48 4.61
CA ASP A 113 -7.78 13.20 5.32
C ASP A 113 -7.72 12.00 4.36
N TRP A 114 -8.41 12.09 3.22
CA TRP A 114 -8.48 11.01 2.23
C TRP A 114 -7.72 11.33 0.95
N THR A 115 -8.22 12.27 0.15
CA THR A 115 -7.74 12.47 -1.23
C THR A 115 -6.31 13.00 -1.26
N ILE A 116 -6.03 14.06 -0.49
CA ILE A 116 -4.70 14.67 -0.41
C ILE A 116 -3.72 13.73 0.28
N PHE A 117 -4.13 13.05 1.36
CA PHE A 117 -3.29 12.03 2.00
C PHE A 117 -2.86 10.93 1.03
N TYR A 118 -3.81 10.31 0.28
CA TYR A 118 -3.45 9.27 -0.69
C TYR A 118 -2.57 9.82 -1.82
N TRP A 119 -2.84 11.01 -2.35
CA TRP A 119 -1.94 11.65 -3.33
C TRP A 119 -0.54 11.85 -2.79
N ALA A 120 -0.41 12.40 -1.59
CA ALA A 120 0.90 12.55 -0.95
C ALA A 120 1.60 11.20 -0.76
N TRP A 121 0.89 10.20 -0.26
CA TRP A 121 1.45 8.87 -0.06
C TRP A 121 1.95 8.27 -1.38
N TRP A 122 1.13 8.27 -2.43
CA TRP A 122 1.53 7.73 -3.74
C TRP A 122 2.70 8.49 -4.37
N ILE A 123 2.72 9.82 -4.25
CA ILE A 123 3.85 10.67 -4.71
C ILE A 123 5.14 10.29 -3.96
N ALA A 124 5.08 10.15 -2.63
CA ALA A 124 6.23 9.75 -1.82
C ALA A 124 6.72 8.33 -2.14
N TRP A 125 5.86 7.46 -2.68
CA TRP A 125 6.19 6.10 -3.12
C TRP A 125 6.67 6.00 -4.57
N ALA A 126 6.44 7.03 -5.40
CA ALA A 126 6.75 7.01 -6.82
C ALA A 126 8.22 6.67 -7.17
N PRO A 127 9.27 7.15 -6.46
CA PRO A 127 10.66 6.78 -6.76
C PRO A 127 10.91 5.28 -6.63
N PHE A 128 10.35 4.71 -5.57
CA PHE A 128 10.50 3.30 -5.22
C PHE A 128 9.78 2.42 -6.24
N VAL A 129 8.48 2.68 -6.43
CA VAL A 129 7.63 1.91 -7.33
C VAL A 129 8.10 2.06 -8.78
N GLY A 130 8.43 3.28 -9.22
CA GLY A 130 8.90 3.55 -10.58
C GLY A 130 10.16 2.77 -10.94
N THR A 131 11.15 2.74 -10.04
CA THR A 131 12.40 2.00 -10.27
C THR A 131 12.15 0.49 -10.35
N PHE A 132 11.27 -0.04 -9.49
CA PHE A 132 10.91 -1.45 -9.50
C PHE A 132 10.18 -1.85 -10.79
N ILE A 133 9.14 -1.11 -11.18
CA ILE A 133 8.36 -1.40 -12.39
C ILE A 133 9.25 -1.26 -13.63
N ALA A 134 10.13 -0.25 -13.69
CA ALA A 134 11.06 -0.08 -14.81
C ALA A 134 11.95 -1.31 -15.02
N ARG A 135 12.43 -1.95 -13.94
CA ARG A 135 13.28 -3.14 -14.02
C ARG A 135 12.57 -4.36 -14.59
N ILE A 136 11.34 -4.62 -14.11
CA ILE A 136 10.56 -5.78 -14.57
C ILE A 136 9.93 -5.57 -15.96
N SER A 137 9.94 -4.33 -16.46
CA SER A 137 9.35 -3.96 -17.75
C SER A 137 10.35 -3.91 -18.91
N ARG A 138 11.59 -4.40 -18.70
CA ARG A 138 12.63 -4.42 -19.75
C ARG A 138 12.16 -5.21 -20.98
N GLY A 139 12.22 -4.58 -22.16
CA GLY A 139 11.84 -5.19 -23.43
C GLY A 139 10.36 -5.04 -23.80
N ARG A 140 9.54 -4.39 -22.96
CA ARG A 140 8.15 -4.05 -23.29
C ARG A 140 8.07 -2.76 -24.12
N THR A 141 7.05 -2.65 -24.97
CA THR A 141 6.73 -1.36 -25.60
C THR A 141 6.12 -0.41 -24.56
N ILE A 142 6.22 0.90 -24.80
CA ILE A 142 5.62 1.92 -23.91
C ILE A 142 4.11 1.69 -23.75
N ARG A 143 3.41 1.27 -24.81
CA ARG A 143 1.97 1.01 -24.77
C ARG A 143 1.63 -0.19 -23.87
N GLU A 144 2.33 -1.31 -24.05
CA GLU A 144 2.14 -2.50 -23.20
C GLU A 144 2.45 -2.19 -21.73
N PHE A 145 3.52 -1.43 -21.49
CA PHE A 145 3.88 -0.96 -20.16
C PHE A 145 2.74 -0.15 -19.52
N LEU A 146 2.23 0.88 -20.22
CA LEU A 146 1.17 1.74 -19.68
C LEU A 146 -0.12 0.97 -19.40
N ILE A 147 -0.55 0.10 -20.32
CA ILE A 147 -1.77 -0.70 -20.13
C ILE A 147 -1.57 -1.68 -18.97
N GLY A 148 -0.44 -2.37 -18.89
CA GLY A 148 -0.17 -3.34 -17.82
C GLY A 148 -0.13 -2.69 -16.44
N VAL A 149 0.55 -1.55 -16.32
CA VAL A 149 0.73 -0.83 -15.04
C VAL A 149 -0.56 -0.16 -14.57
N LEU A 150 -1.43 0.27 -15.49
CA LEU A 150 -2.70 0.90 -15.12
C LEU A 150 -3.82 -0.13 -14.95
N ALA A 151 -4.05 -1.01 -15.93
CA ALA A 151 -5.23 -1.86 -15.92
C ALA A 151 -5.16 -2.97 -14.85
N VAL A 152 -4.03 -3.65 -14.71
CA VAL A 152 -3.92 -4.81 -13.81
C VAL A 152 -4.13 -4.41 -12.34
N PRO A 153 -3.43 -3.39 -11.80
CA PRO A 153 -3.63 -2.99 -10.41
C PRO A 153 -5.00 -2.35 -10.16
N THR A 154 -5.57 -1.62 -11.13
CA THR A 154 -6.89 -1.01 -10.98
C THR A 154 -7.99 -2.07 -10.89
N VAL A 155 -7.96 -3.09 -11.75
CA VAL A 155 -8.96 -4.17 -11.71
C VAL A 155 -8.82 -4.98 -10.42
N PHE A 156 -7.59 -5.36 -10.05
CA PHE A 156 -7.34 -6.08 -8.80
C PHE A 156 -7.77 -5.27 -7.57
N GLY A 157 -7.41 -3.98 -7.51
CA GLY A 157 -7.79 -3.08 -6.43
C GLY A 157 -9.30 -2.88 -6.35
N GLY A 158 -9.96 -2.69 -7.48
CA GLY A 158 -11.42 -2.62 -7.55
C GLY A 158 -12.08 -3.87 -6.99
N LEU A 159 -11.62 -5.05 -7.41
CA LEU A 159 -12.14 -6.33 -6.92
C LEU A 159 -11.87 -6.50 -5.42
N TRP A 160 -10.68 -6.13 -4.94
CA TRP A 160 -10.31 -6.16 -3.53
C TRP A 160 -11.25 -5.29 -2.69
N PHE A 161 -11.48 -4.04 -3.08
CA PHE A 161 -12.40 -3.15 -2.37
C PHE A 161 -13.85 -3.64 -2.42
N SER A 162 -14.30 -4.21 -3.54
CA SER A 162 -15.64 -4.79 -3.64
C SER A 162 -15.80 -6.03 -2.74
N VAL A 163 -14.80 -6.89 -2.65
CA VAL A 163 -14.85 -8.09 -1.80
C VAL A 163 -14.84 -7.71 -0.32
N PHE A 164 -13.82 -6.98 0.16
CA PHE A 164 -13.68 -6.68 1.59
C PHE A 164 -14.62 -5.55 2.03
N GLY A 165 -14.61 -4.42 1.30
CA GLY A 165 -15.47 -3.28 1.60
C GLY A 165 -16.95 -3.58 1.36
N GLY A 166 -17.27 -4.27 0.26
CA GLY A 166 -18.64 -4.71 -0.01
C GLY A 166 -19.16 -5.71 1.03
N SER A 167 -18.33 -6.65 1.49
CA SER A 167 -18.73 -7.53 2.60
C SER A 167 -19.00 -6.75 3.89
N GLY A 168 -18.14 -5.78 4.24
CA GLY A 168 -18.37 -4.92 5.40
C GLY A 168 -19.66 -4.11 5.30
N VAL A 169 -19.90 -3.45 4.16
CA VAL A 169 -21.14 -2.71 3.89
C VAL A 169 -22.36 -3.64 3.92
N TYR A 170 -22.24 -4.86 3.41
CA TYR A 170 -23.35 -5.80 3.41
C TYR A 170 -23.74 -6.23 4.83
N LEU A 171 -22.75 -6.50 5.69
CA LEU A 171 -22.99 -6.86 7.08
C LEU A 171 -23.66 -5.71 7.85
N ASP A 172 -23.21 -4.47 7.62
CA ASP A 172 -23.75 -3.28 8.29
C ASP A 172 -25.19 -2.97 7.82
N PHE A 173 -25.43 -2.92 6.50
CA PHE A 173 -26.72 -2.49 5.94
C PHE A 173 -27.78 -3.57 5.80
N PHE A 174 -27.41 -4.84 5.59
CA PHE A 174 -28.37 -5.92 5.30
C PHE A 174 -28.43 -7.00 6.39
N LYS A 175 -27.47 -7.04 7.31
CA LYS A 175 -27.47 -7.96 8.45
C LYS A 175 -27.61 -7.24 9.80
N ASP A 176 -27.75 -5.91 9.78
CA ASP A 176 -27.86 -5.06 10.97
C ASP A 176 -26.74 -5.34 11.99
N LEU A 177 -25.55 -5.69 11.51
CA LEU A 177 -24.39 -5.91 12.37
C LEU A 177 -23.67 -4.58 12.63
N PRO A 178 -23.21 -4.33 13.87
CA PRO A 178 -22.67 -3.04 14.28
C PRO A 178 -21.20 -2.84 13.82
N VAL A 179 -20.92 -2.96 12.51
CA VAL A 179 -19.56 -2.81 11.96
C VAL A 179 -19.05 -1.40 12.25
N MET A 180 -19.87 -0.38 12.03
CA MET A 180 -19.50 1.01 12.30
C MET A 180 -19.28 1.29 13.79
N ASP A 181 -20.08 0.70 14.68
CA ASP A 181 -19.87 0.88 16.12
C ASP A 181 -18.58 0.21 16.59
N VAL A 182 -18.22 -0.94 16.02
CA VAL A 182 -16.93 -1.59 16.32
C VAL A 182 -15.76 -0.69 15.89
N ILE A 183 -15.85 -0.09 14.71
CA ILE A 183 -14.83 0.87 14.22
C ILE A 183 -14.73 2.07 15.16
N ASN A 184 -15.86 2.66 15.54
CA ASN A 184 -15.91 3.83 16.40
C ASN A 184 -15.38 3.56 17.81
N ASN A 185 -15.61 2.36 18.35
CA ASN A 185 -15.23 2.01 19.72
C ASN A 185 -13.84 1.37 19.84
N LYS A 186 -13.40 0.61 18.83
CA LYS A 186 -12.16 -0.19 18.88
C LYS A 186 -11.09 0.23 17.86
N GLY A 187 -11.41 1.16 16.97
CA GLY A 187 -10.51 1.63 15.93
C GLY A 187 -10.71 0.93 14.58
N THR A 188 -10.33 1.63 13.51
CA THR A 188 -10.44 1.18 12.12
C THR A 188 -9.62 -0.08 11.84
N GLU A 189 -8.50 -0.25 12.55
CA GLU A 189 -7.59 -1.38 12.44
C GLU A 189 -8.21 -2.72 12.84
N VAL A 190 -9.29 -2.71 13.62
CA VAL A 190 -10.03 -3.91 14.04
C VAL A 190 -11.06 -4.34 12.99
N ALA A 191 -11.49 -3.43 12.11
CA ALA A 191 -12.63 -3.63 11.20
C ALA A 191 -12.51 -4.90 10.35
N LEU A 192 -11.32 -5.14 9.77
CA LEU A 192 -11.07 -6.31 8.94
C LEU A 192 -11.32 -7.61 9.71
N PHE A 193 -10.86 -7.68 10.96
CA PHE A 193 -10.92 -8.88 11.78
C PHE A 193 -12.35 -9.12 12.28
N TYR A 194 -13.08 -8.06 12.60
CA TYR A 194 -14.51 -8.13 12.91
C TYR A 194 -15.32 -8.67 11.74
N VAL A 195 -15.09 -8.14 10.53
CA VAL A 195 -15.75 -8.61 9.31
C VAL A 195 -15.43 -10.08 9.04
N LEU A 196 -14.16 -10.48 9.14
CA LEU A 196 -13.76 -11.88 8.93
C LEU A 196 -14.41 -12.83 9.94
N GLU A 197 -14.59 -12.42 11.19
CA GLU A 197 -15.24 -13.24 12.22
C GLU A 197 -16.71 -13.57 11.86
N GLN A 198 -17.38 -12.72 11.08
CA GLN A 198 -18.76 -12.98 10.66
C GLN A 198 -18.90 -14.09 9.61
N PHE A 199 -17.78 -14.63 9.12
CA PHE A 199 -17.75 -15.71 8.13
C PHE A 199 -17.14 -17.00 8.69
N PRO A 200 -17.45 -18.18 8.09
CA PRO A 200 -16.90 -19.46 8.54
C PRO A 200 -15.37 -19.44 8.57
N PHE A 201 -14.74 -20.04 9.59
CA PHE A 201 -13.28 -20.01 9.77
C PHE A 201 -12.70 -18.59 10.00
N GLY A 202 -13.51 -17.61 10.43
CA GLY A 202 -13.09 -16.23 10.62
C GLY A 202 -11.83 -16.04 11.46
N THR A 203 -11.69 -16.75 12.59
CA THR A 203 -10.46 -16.72 13.40
C THR A 203 -9.22 -17.17 12.62
N PHE A 204 -9.34 -18.26 11.83
CA PHE A 204 -8.24 -18.74 11.00
C PHE A 204 -7.90 -17.73 9.90
N MET A 205 -8.91 -17.14 9.25
CA MET A 205 -8.70 -16.12 8.22
C MET A 205 -8.12 -14.82 8.79
N SER A 206 -8.45 -14.46 10.02
CA SER A 206 -7.81 -13.35 10.74
C SER A 206 -6.33 -13.61 11.00
N ILE A 207 -5.94 -14.83 11.36
CA ILE A 207 -4.51 -15.22 11.48
C ILE A 207 -3.82 -15.13 10.12
N VAL A 208 -4.46 -15.63 9.06
CA VAL A 208 -3.95 -15.51 7.68
C VAL A 208 -3.79 -14.04 7.28
N ALA A 209 -4.72 -13.17 7.64
CA ALA A 209 -4.65 -11.73 7.39
C ALA A 209 -3.49 -11.07 8.15
N ILE A 210 -3.27 -11.41 9.43
CA ILE A 210 -2.11 -10.94 10.19
C ILE A 210 -0.80 -11.40 9.53
N CYS A 211 -0.71 -12.66 9.12
CA CYS A 211 0.44 -13.17 8.39
C CYS A 211 0.65 -12.44 7.05
N LEU A 212 -0.42 -12.16 6.31
CA LEU A 212 -0.37 -11.40 5.08
C LEU A 212 0.15 -9.98 5.31
N ILE A 213 -0.39 -9.27 6.31
CA ILE A 213 0.05 -7.91 6.65
C ILE A 213 1.53 -7.94 7.05
N ALA A 214 1.93 -8.85 7.93
CA ALA A 214 3.32 -8.98 8.37
C ALA A 214 4.29 -9.29 7.20
N THR A 215 3.91 -10.17 6.29
CA THR A 215 4.74 -10.53 5.13
C THR A 215 4.78 -9.41 4.08
N PHE A 216 3.68 -8.71 3.82
CA PHE A 216 3.67 -7.46 3.03
C PHE A 216 4.56 -6.39 3.64
N PHE A 217 4.52 -6.27 4.95
CA PHE A 217 5.30 -5.30 5.70
C PHE A 217 6.80 -5.57 5.58
N ILE A 218 7.23 -6.82 5.77
CA ILE A 218 8.63 -7.27 5.59
C ILE A 218 9.09 -7.02 4.15
N THR A 219 8.33 -7.50 3.16
CA THR A 219 8.71 -7.40 1.74
C THR A 219 8.78 -5.97 1.22
N SER A 220 7.85 -5.11 1.66
CA SER A 220 7.84 -3.70 1.29
C SER A 220 9.03 -2.96 1.92
N ALA A 221 9.35 -3.25 3.19
CA ALA A 221 10.46 -2.62 3.89
C ALA A 221 11.82 -3.02 3.31
N ASP A 222 11.99 -4.30 2.99
CA ASP A 222 13.19 -4.82 2.33
C ASP A 222 13.39 -4.15 0.96
N SER A 223 12.34 -4.15 0.12
CA SER A 223 12.38 -3.53 -1.20
C SER A 223 12.67 -2.03 -1.13
N ALA A 224 12.05 -1.30 -0.19
CA ALA A 224 12.28 0.12 0.00
C ALA A 224 13.71 0.42 0.46
N THR A 225 14.22 -0.36 1.43
CA THR A 225 15.59 -0.26 1.94
C THR A 225 16.61 -0.48 0.83
N PHE A 226 16.36 -1.46 -0.04
CA PHE A 226 17.23 -1.74 -1.17
C PHE A 226 17.26 -0.59 -2.19
N VAL A 227 16.10 -0.02 -2.54
CA VAL A 227 16.05 1.11 -3.48
C VAL A 227 16.72 2.36 -2.90
N LEU A 228 16.53 2.64 -1.61
CA LEU A 228 17.25 3.72 -0.94
C LEU A 228 18.76 3.49 -0.99
N GLY A 229 19.22 2.27 -0.70
CA GLY A 229 20.62 1.92 -0.77
C GLY A 229 21.22 2.20 -2.14
N MET A 230 20.55 1.80 -3.21
CA MET A 230 20.93 2.06 -4.60
C MET A 230 20.96 3.56 -4.93
N GLN A 231 19.95 4.32 -4.50
CA GLN A 231 19.91 5.77 -4.72
C GLN A 231 21.07 6.49 -4.00
N THR A 232 21.52 5.96 -2.85
CA THR A 232 22.69 6.49 -2.11
C THR A 232 24.04 5.93 -2.53
N THR A 233 24.09 5.08 -3.54
CA THR A 233 25.33 4.43 -4.02
C THR A 233 25.55 4.68 -5.51
N ASN A 234 25.17 5.86 -6.01
CA ASN A 234 25.28 6.23 -7.43
C ASN A 234 24.60 5.22 -8.38
N GLY A 235 23.51 4.60 -7.93
CA GLY A 235 22.76 3.63 -8.73
C GLY A 235 23.31 2.20 -8.70
N ASP A 236 24.17 1.86 -7.74
CA ASP A 236 24.64 0.47 -7.58
C ASP A 236 23.46 -0.50 -7.44
N LEU A 237 23.44 -1.51 -8.31
CA LEU A 237 22.39 -2.52 -8.34
C LEU A 237 22.53 -3.51 -7.16
N ASN A 238 23.65 -3.51 -6.44
CA ASN A 238 23.93 -4.36 -5.29
C ASN A 238 24.53 -3.55 -4.13
N PRO A 239 23.77 -2.60 -3.54
CA PRO A 239 24.25 -1.80 -2.42
C PRO A 239 24.68 -2.69 -1.25
N SER A 240 25.74 -2.26 -0.57
CA SER A 240 26.35 -3.00 0.53
C SER A 240 25.37 -3.25 1.69
N GLY A 241 25.61 -4.32 2.45
CA GLY A 241 24.79 -4.69 3.61
C GLY A 241 24.69 -3.56 4.64
N SER A 242 25.79 -2.84 4.89
CA SER A 242 25.84 -1.74 5.84
C SER A 242 24.93 -0.57 5.44
N ILE A 243 24.87 -0.24 4.14
CA ILE A 243 24.01 0.86 3.65
C ILE A 243 22.54 0.49 3.80
N LYS A 244 22.18 -0.76 3.50
CA LYS A 244 20.83 -1.29 3.74
C LYS A 244 20.47 -1.25 5.23
N LEU A 245 21.40 -1.63 6.11
CA LEU A 245 21.20 -1.54 7.57
C LEU A 245 20.93 -0.12 8.04
N THR A 246 21.73 0.85 7.60
CA THR A 246 21.52 2.26 7.95
C THR A 246 20.14 2.74 7.53
N TRP A 247 19.73 2.47 6.29
CA TRP A 247 18.43 2.91 5.79
C TRP A 247 17.26 2.20 6.46
N GLY A 248 17.35 0.89 6.70
CA GLY A 248 16.31 0.14 7.41
C GLY A 248 16.10 0.65 8.84
N LEU A 249 17.18 0.99 9.55
CA LEU A 249 17.10 1.59 10.89
C LEU A 249 16.48 2.99 10.85
N ILE A 250 16.91 3.85 9.92
CA ILE A 250 16.34 5.20 9.77
C ILE A 250 14.83 5.12 9.50
N GLN A 251 14.40 4.23 8.60
CA GLN A 251 12.98 4.05 8.27
C GLN A 251 12.16 3.61 9.49
N SER A 252 12.68 2.65 10.26
CA SER A 252 12.00 2.07 11.41
C SER A 252 11.93 3.06 12.58
N LEU A 253 13.04 3.77 12.85
CA LEU A 253 13.08 4.84 13.85
C LEU A 253 12.13 5.99 13.49
N THR A 254 12.08 6.38 12.22
CA THR A 254 11.12 7.41 11.76
C THR A 254 9.68 6.98 12.01
N ALA A 255 9.35 5.71 11.73
CA ALA A 255 8.02 5.17 12.00
C ALA A 255 7.69 5.18 13.50
N ILE A 256 8.63 4.76 14.34
CA ILE A 256 8.48 4.75 15.81
C ILE A 256 8.24 6.17 16.34
N ILE A 257 9.07 7.14 15.92
CA ILE A 257 8.98 8.53 16.39
C ILE A 257 7.64 9.15 15.98
N LEU A 258 7.25 8.99 14.71
CA LEU A 258 5.98 9.56 14.23
C LEU A 258 4.79 8.91 14.95
N LEU A 259 4.79 7.59 15.10
CA LEU A 259 3.73 6.88 15.79
C LEU A 259 3.65 7.27 17.28
N TRP A 260 4.80 7.49 17.94
CA TRP A 260 4.86 7.93 19.32
C TRP A 260 4.34 9.37 19.53
N THR A 261 4.69 10.27 18.62
CA THR A 261 4.37 11.71 18.76
C THR A 261 2.90 12.03 18.50
N GLY A 262 2.26 11.34 17.56
CA GLY A 262 0.88 11.66 17.19
C GLY A 262 0.16 10.56 16.42
N GLY A 263 0.58 9.30 16.56
CA GLY A 263 -0.12 8.16 16.01
C GLY A 263 -0.29 8.22 14.48
N LEU A 264 -1.49 7.88 14.03
CA LEU A 264 -1.85 7.89 12.62
C LEU A 264 -1.77 9.31 12.01
N ASP A 265 -2.25 10.32 12.71
CA ASP A 265 -2.31 11.69 12.19
C ASP A 265 -0.91 12.26 11.93
N ALA A 266 0.06 11.97 12.82
CA ALA A 266 1.46 12.35 12.61
C ALA A 266 2.06 11.63 11.39
N LEU A 267 1.75 10.35 11.20
CA LEU A 267 2.21 9.57 10.04
C LEU A 267 1.63 10.10 8.71
N GLN A 268 0.36 10.53 8.71
CA GLN A 268 -0.30 11.13 7.55
C GLN A 268 0.27 12.52 7.24
N THR A 269 0.39 13.36 8.26
CA THR A 269 0.91 14.74 8.12
C THR A 269 2.35 14.73 7.61
N ALA A 270 3.20 13.85 8.15
CA ALA A 270 4.58 13.72 7.69
C ALA A 270 4.66 13.26 6.22
N ALA A 271 3.77 12.37 5.78
CA ALA A 271 3.69 11.96 4.38
C ALA A 271 3.34 13.14 3.46
N ILE A 272 2.38 13.97 3.85
CA ILE A 272 1.95 15.16 3.10
C ILE A 272 3.11 16.15 2.96
N ILE A 273 3.78 16.48 4.07
CA ILE A 273 4.92 17.40 4.07
C ILE A 273 6.06 16.88 3.20
N ALA A 274 6.39 15.59 3.30
CA ALA A 274 7.47 14.99 2.51
C ALA A 274 7.13 14.88 1.01
N ALA A 275 5.86 14.68 0.67
CA ALA A 275 5.43 14.53 -0.72
C ALA A 275 5.39 15.86 -1.49
N LEU A 276 5.14 16.98 -0.82
CA LEU A 276 5.04 18.29 -1.45
C LEU A 276 6.27 18.67 -2.30
N PRO A 277 7.52 18.67 -1.79
CA PRO A 277 8.69 18.98 -2.61
C PRO A 277 8.90 17.93 -3.71
N PHE A 278 8.57 16.67 -3.43
CA PHE A 278 8.74 15.60 -4.41
C PHE A 278 7.73 15.69 -5.57
N SER A 279 6.55 16.28 -5.35
CA SER A 279 5.58 16.55 -6.42
C SER A 279 6.15 17.45 -7.52
N ILE A 280 6.96 18.44 -7.14
CA ILE A 280 7.67 19.32 -8.09
C ILE A 280 8.66 18.50 -8.93
N VAL A 281 9.40 17.59 -8.29
CA VAL A 281 10.33 16.68 -8.98
C VAL A 281 9.60 15.79 -9.99
N LEU A 282 8.41 15.28 -9.64
CA LEU A 282 7.60 14.48 -10.58
C LEU A 282 7.16 15.30 -11.80
N VAL A 283 6.70 16.54 -11.60
CA VAL A 283 6.33 17.44 -12.71
C VAL A 283 7.54 17.69 -13.62
N LEU A 284 8.71 17.97 -13.05
CA LEU A 284 9.95 18.13 -13.83
C LEU A 284 10.34 16.84 -14.57
N THR A 285 10.09 15.68 -13.96
CA THR A 285 10.34 14.37 -14.59
C THR A 285 9.45 14.16 -15.80
N VAL A 286 8.18 14.61 -15.77
CA VAL A 286 7.28 14.58 -16.94
C VAL A 286 7.86 15.39 -18.10
N PHE A 287 8.32 16.62 -17.84
CA PHE A 287 8.95 17.45 -18.88
C PHE A 287 10.24 16.84 -19.42
N SER A 288 11.07 16.27 -18.54
CA SER A 288 12.30 15.55 -18.92
C SER A 288 11.99 14.35 -19.82
N LEU A 289 10.98 13.55 -19.48
CA LEU A 289 10.54 12.40 -20.27
C LEU A 289 10.01 12.82 -21.65
N MET A 290 9.22 13.90 -21.71
CA MET A 290 8.74 14.45 -22.98
C MET A 290 9.89 14.90 -23.87
N LYS A 291 10.93 15.52 -23.30
CA LYS A 291 12.13 15.92 -24.03
C LYS A 291 12.89 14.68 -24.55
N ALA A 292 13.12 13.69 -23.70
CA ALA A 292 13.78 12.44 -24.09
C ALA A 292 13.07 11.71 -25.24
N PHE A 293 11.73 11.62 -25.20
CA PHE A 293 10.95 11.02 -26.29
C PHE A 293 11.01 11.81 -27.59
N LYS A 294 11.06 13.15 -27.53
CA LYS A 294 11.24 13.98 -28.72
C LYS A 294 12.61 13.75 -29.36
N GLU A 295 13.66 13.69 -28.56
CA GLU A 295 15.02 13.42 -29.02
C GLU A 295 15.15 12.02 -29.63
N GLU A 296 14.60 10.98 -28.97
CA GLU A 296 14.58 9.61 -29.53
C GLU A 296 13.77 9.53 -30.83
N GLY A 297 12.65 10.24 -30.90
CA GLY A 297 11.82 10.34 -32.10
C GLY A 297 12.54 11.01 -33.27
N ALA A 298 13.33 12.05 -33.00
CA ALA A 298 14.16 12.73 -34.01
C ALA A 298 15.26 11.80 -34.55
N LEU A 299 16.01 11.14 -33.67
CA LEU A 299 17.06 10.18 -34.04
C LEU A 299 16.54 9.02 -34.88
N LYS A 300 15.33 8.52 -34.58
CA LYS A 300 14.66 7.47 -35.37
C LYS A 300 14.24 7.96 -36.77
N ARG A 301 13.93 9.25 -36.94
CA ARG A 301 13.58 9.83 -38.25
C ARG A 301 14.82 10.01 -39.11
N GLU A 302 15.91 10.51 -38.54
CA GLU A 302 17.20 10.65 -39.25
C GLU A 302 17.73 9.30 -39.74
N LYS A 303 17.67 8.25 -38.92
CA LYS A 303 18.06 6.88 -39.32
C LYS A 303 17.18 6.25 -40.40
N LYS A 304 15.98 6.78 -40.66
CA LYS A 304 15.11 6.32 -41.75
C LYS A 304 15.31 7.11 -43.05
N SER A 305 15.93 8.29 -42.97
CA SER A 305 16.24 9.13 -44.13
C SER A 305 17.63 8.87 -44.73
N VAL A 306 18.45 8.04 -44.08
CA VAL A 306 19.73 7.52 -44.56
C VAL A 306 19.53 6.08 -45.00
#